data_AF-A0A4Q3CQ05-F1
#
_entry.id   AF-A0A4Q3CQ05-F1
#
_cell.length_a   1.000
_cell.length_b   1.000
_cell.length_c   1.000
_cell.angle_alpha   90.00
_cell.angle_beta   90.00
_cell.angle_gamma   90.00
#
_symmetry.space_group_name_H-M   'P 1'
#
loop_
_entity.id
_entity.type
_entity.pdbx_description
1 polymer ?
#
loop_
_entity_poly.entity_id
_entity_poly.type
_entity_poly.pdbx_seq_one_letter_code
_entity_poly.pdbx_strand_id
1 'polypeptide(L)'
;MKYTFSCLLIFLLGSCNNESQNNVAHNPDTLLTDSVKPDSVVLDSAKLTKPSKNDTINISTISTDTLYESKHDLEKILKYYPEFKSEYTQTPDIAYATRGDNRQASGDDYSFGSEAGQDSYYIVYAYFLKQKIGYKDDIRRETLVKIYRDINHIYMSLRGGGTYFGHMYKRILGYAEYSIYAYNYEKENKDLKTYKISAQKKLYIELLKQYIVDEITNNIEIDRDRKITLKKELFETVNHLNGLITDEFYLNQAQEFQHYNY
;
A
#
# COMPACT_ATOMS: atom_id res chain seq x y z
N MET A 1 9.42 -30.19 47.54
CA MET A 1 10.19 -30.84 46.46
C MET A 1 10.57 -29.75 45.47
N LYS A 2 11.86 -29.54 45.17
CA LYS A 2 12.35 -28.42 44.35
C LYS A 2 12.64 -28.91 42.94
N TYR A 3 12.25 -28.17 41.89
CA TYR A 3 12.94 -28.15 40.60
C TYR A 3 12.83 -26.76 39.95
N THR A 4 13.84 -25.94 40.19
CA THR A 4 14.17 -24.77 39.36
C THR A 4 15.00 -25.26 38.18
N PHE A 5 14.52 -25.13 36.95
CA PHE A 5 15.34 -25.32 35.76
C PHE A 5 15.79 -23.95 35.24
N SER A 6 17.07 -23.65 35.46
CA SER A 6 17.75 -22.52 34.85
C SER A 6 18.73 -23.08 33.83
N CYS A 7 18.46 -22.88 32.54
CA CYS A 7 19.42 -23.13 31.48
C CYS A 7 19.98 -21.78 31.01
N LEU A 8 21.28 -21.63 31.21
CA LEU A 8 22.10 -20.48 30.83
C LEU A 8 23.06 -20.94 29.72
N LEU A 9 23.60 -19.99 28.93
CA LEU A 9 24.75 -20.16 28.01
C LEU A 9 24.46 -21.01 26.74
N ILE A 10 25.02 -20.77 25.55
CA ILE A 10 26.14 -19.90 25.09
C ILE A 10 25.77 -19.20 23.76
N PHE A 11 26.12 -17.92 23.58
CA PHE A 11 26.22 -17.29 22.26
C PHE A 11 27.57 -17.65 21.62
N LEU A 12 27.58 -18.30 20.45
CA LEU A 12 28.78 -18.46 19.62
C LEU A 12 28.72 -17.51 18.42
N LEU A 13 29.57 -16.49 18.44
CA LEU A 13 29.81 -15.60 17.31
C LEU A 13 30.75 -16.31 16.31
N GLY A 14 30.20 -16.73 15.18
CA GLY A 14 30.96 -17.22 14.03
C GLY A 14 31.11 -16.14 12.97
N SER A 15 32.14 -15.30 13.10
CA SER A 15 32.48 -14.30 12.08
C SER A 15 33.50 -14.89 11.10
N CYS A 16 33.16 -14.97 9.82
CA CYS A 16 34.10 -15.24 8.73
C CYS A 16 34.09 -14.06 7.76
N ASN A 17 35.01 -13.11 7.96
CA ASN A 17 35.53 -12.33 6.84
C ASN A 17 36.31 -13.26 5.91
N ASN A 18 36.22 -13.03 4.60
CA ASN A 18 37.41 -13.13 3.77
C ASN A 18 37.32 -12.14 2.61
N GLU A 19 38.45 -11.51 2.31
CA GLU A 19 38.55 -10.38 1.40
C GLU A 19 38.64 -10.78 -0.08
N SER A 20 38.54 -9.75 -0.92
CA SER A 20 38.73 -9.73 -2.36
C SER A 20 39.90 -10.55 -2.92
N GLN A 21 39.78 -10.94 -4.19
CA GLN A 21 40.84 -10.65 -5.16
C GLN A 21 40.27 -10.32 -6.55
N ASN A 22 40.64 -9.15 -7.05
CA ASN A 22 40.51 -8.75 -8.46
C ASN A 22 41.62 -9.38 -9.31
N ASN A 23 41.48 -9.23 -10.64
CA ASN A 23 42.51 -9.31 -11.72
C ASN A 23 42.36 -10.52 -12.66
N VAL A 24 42.61 -10.42 -13.98
CA VAL A 24 42.88 -9.24 -14.85
C VAL A 24 42.46 -9.59 -16.29
N ALA A 25 42.32 -8.55 -17.12
CA ALA A 25 41.95 -8.58 -18.54
C ALA A 25 42.59 -9.67 -19.43
N HIS A 26 41.85 -10.07 -20.47
CA HIS A 26 42.44 -10.30 -21.79
C HIS A 26 41.50 -9.80 -22.89
N ASN A 27 42.01 -8.90 -23.74
CA ASN A 27 41.56 -8.69 -25.11
C ASN A 27 42.78 -8.99 -26.02
N PRO A 28 42.61 -9.37 -27.29
CA PRO A 28 42.85 -8.36 -28.33
C PRO A 28 41.98 -8.48 -29.61
N ASP A 29 41.69 -7.31 -30.19
CA ASP A 29 41.63 -6.92 -31.61
C ASP A 29 41.34 -8.01 -32.68
N THR A 30 40.31 -7.89 -33.52
CA THR A 30 40.26 -7.07 -34.77
C THR A 30 38.92 -7.38 -35.49
N LEU A 31 38.35 -6.64 -36.47
CA LEU A 31 38.51 -5.31 -37.11
C LEU A 31 37.15 -4.99 -37.83
N LEU A 32 36.81 -3.70 -38.01
CA LEU A 32 35.95 -3.03 -39.05
C LEU A 32 34.69 -3.76 -39.63
N THR A 33 33.53 -3.12 -39.84
CA THR A 33 33.31 -1.87 -40.61
C THR A 33 32.06 -1.06 -40.23
N ASP A 34 32.09 0.23 -40.59
CA ASP A 34 30.99 1.12 -41.03
C ASP A 34 29.84 1.56 -40.08
N SER A 35 30.05 2.79 -39.57
CA SER A 35 29.13 3.93 -39.60
C SER A 35 27.66 3.78 -39.18
N VAL A 36 27.30 4.44 -38.06
CA VAL A 36 26.44 5.65 -38.04
C VAL A 36 26.82 6.46 -36.79
N LYS A 37 27.03 7.79 -36.92
CA LYS A 37 27.06 8.70 -35.77
C LYS A 37 25.63 9.01 -35.32
N PRO A 38 25.27 8.85 -34.04
CA PRO A 38 24.20 9.63 -33.44
C PRO A 38 24.77 11.02 -33.13
N ASP A 39 24.25 12.05 -33.80
CA ASP A 39 24.63 13.43 -33.46
C ASP A 39 24.17 13.78 -32.04
N SER A 40 25.04 14.48 -31.31
CA SER A 40 24.80 14.92 -29.95
C SER A 40 23.70 16.00 -29.93
N VAL A 41 22.49 15.63 -29.53
CA VAL A 41 21.47 16.61 -29.13
C VAL A 41 21.82 17.14 -27.75
N VAL A 42 22.58 18.23 -27.72
CA VAL A 42 22.71 19.09 -26.54
C VAL A 42 21.33 19.67 -26.25
N LEU A 43 20.70 19.24 -25.16
CA LEU A 43 19.43 19.81 -24.73
C LEU A 43 19.69 21.20 -24.12
N ASP A 44 19.22 22.24 -24.81
CA ASP A 44 19.43 23.64 -24.41
C ASP A 44 18.80 23.91 -23.04
N SER A 45 19.59 24.46 -22.11
CA SER A 45 19.20 24.68 -20.72
C SER A 45 18.39 25.97 -20.56
N ALA A 46 17.25 26.04 -21.25
CA ALA A 46 16.41 27.23 -21.29
C ALA A 46 14.92 26.94 -21.01
N LYS A 47 14.43 27.55 -19.93
CA LYS A 47 13.02 27.71 -19.52
C LYS A 47 12.32 26.47 -18.95
N LEU A 48 12.22 26.44 -17.61
CA LEU A 48 11.11 25.80 -16.90
C LEU A 48 9.78 26.47 -17.30
N THR A 49 9.16 26.02 -18.39
CA THR A 49 7.74 26.25 -18.64
C THR A 49 6.93 25.27 -17.81
N LYS A 50 5.92 25.76 -17.07
CA LYS A 50 4.93 24.90 -16.39
C LYS A 50 4.41 23.83 -17.36
N PRO A 51 4.30 22.55 -16.94
CA PRO A 51 3.75 21.50 -17.80
C PRO A 51 2.36 21.90 -18.28
N SER A 52 2.10 21.68 -19.57
CA SER A 52 0.80 22.01 -20.17
C SER A 52 -0.29 21.10 -19.60
N LYS A 53 -1.55 21.57 -19.58
CA LYS A 53 -2.72 20.77 -19.16
C LYS A 53 -2.92 19.46 -19.93
N ASN A 54 -2.21 19.26 -21.05
CA ASN A 54 -2.30 18.03 -21.87
C ASN A 54 -1.27 16.95 -21.45
N ASP A 55 -0.41 17.23 -20.47
CA ASP A 55 0.65 16.32 -20.04
C ASP A 55 0.40 15.61 -18.70
N THR A 56 -0.84 15.68 -18.19
CA THR A 56 -1.26 14.98 -16.96
C THR A 56 -2.13 13.75 -17.28
N ILE A 57 -1.87 12.65 -16.59
CA ILE A 57 -2.65 11.41 -16.60
C ILE A 57 -3.52 11.35 -15.35
N ASN A 58 -4.77 10.90 -15.48
CA ASN A 58 -5.61 10.55 -14.33
C ASN A 58 -5.10 9.24 -13.72
N ILE A 59 -4.64 9.29 -12.47
CA ILE A 59 -4.10 8.14 -11.74
C ILE A 59 -5.08 7.55 -10.71
N SER A 60 -6.34 8.01 -10.71
CA SER A 60 -7.37 7.55 -9.77
C SER A 60 -7.71 6.07 -9.96
N THR A 61 -7.68 5.30 -8.87
CA THR A 61 -8.05 3.88 -8.91
C THR A 61 -9.55 3.64 -8.70
N ILE A 62 -10.28 4.58 -8.10
CA ILE A 62 -11.74 4.54 -7.91
C ILE A 62 -12.45 5.74 -8.58
N SER A 63 -13.75 5.63 -8.85
CA SER A 63 -14.53 6.65 -9.56
C SER A 63 -14.81 7.93 -8.78
N THR A 64 -14.78 7.88 -7.44
CA THR A 64 -15.09 9.02 -6.56
C THR A 64 -13.93 9.98 -6.34
N ASP A 65 -12.71 9.53 -6.63
CA ASP A 65 -11.49 10.30 -6.43
C ASP A 65 -11.06 10.89 -7.79
N THR A 66 -10.31 11.99 -7.78
CA THR A 66 -9.80 12.63 -9.00
C THR A 66 -8.39 13.14 -8.74
N LEU A 67 -7.42 12.31 -9.10
CA LEU A 67 -5.99 12.49 -8.90
C LEU A 67 -5.30 12.51 -10.26
N TYR A 68 -4.41 13.47 -10.45
CA TYR A 68 -3.65 13.64 -11.69
C TYR A 68 -2.15 13.73 -11.38
N GLU A 69 -1.33 13.10 -12.21
CA GLU A 69 0.13 13.27 -12.21
C GLU A 69 0.66 13.55 -13.60
N SER A 70 1.82 14.21 -13.72
CA SER A 70 2.41 14.46 -15.03
C SER A 70 3.05 13.20 -15.63
N LYS A 71 3.07 13.07 -16.96
CA LYS A 71 3.74 11.95 -17.63
C LYS A 71 5.22 11.91 -17.32
N HIS A 72 5.87 13.07 -17.38
CA HIS A 72 7.26 13.27 -17.01
C HIS A 72 7.57 12.77 -15.58
N ASP A 73 6.67 13.05 -14.62
CA ASP A 73 6.89 12.62 -13.24
C ASP A 73 6.62 11.11 -13.08
N LEU A 74 5.62 10.54 -13.76
CA LEU A 74 5.41 9.09 -13.84
C LEU A 74 6.62 8.36 -14.47
N GLU A 75 7.23 8.93 -15.52
CA GLU A 75 8.46 8.42 -16.14
C GLU A 75 9.65 8.50 -15.18
N LYS A 76 9.81 9.61 -14.43
CA LYS A 76 10.82 9.74 -13.36
C LYS A 76 10.60 8.72 -12.25
N ILE A 77 9.36 8.53 -11.79
CA ILE A 77 9.03 7.53 -10.78
C ILE A 77 9.45 6.14 -11.27
N LEU A 78 9.05 5.77 -12.49
CA LEU A 78 9.43 4.49 -13.12
C LEU A 78 10.93 4.33 -13.38
N LYS A 79 11.71 5.42 -13.37
CA LYS A 79 13.19 5.38 -13.47
C LYS A 79 13.85 5.12 -12.11
N TYR A 80 13.37 5.75 -11.03
CA TYR A 80 14.01 5.69 -9.70
C TYR A 80 13.43 4.61 -8.76
N TYR A 81 12.17 4.21 -8.99
CA TYR A 81 11.41 3.22 -8.23
C TYR A 81 11.03 2.04 -9.16
N PRO A 82 11.98 1.17 -9.53
CA PRO A 82 11.77 0.10 -10.49
C PRO A 82 10.84 -1.00 -9.98
N GLU A 83 10.53 -1.06 -8.68
CA GLU A 83 9.61 -2.05 -8.10
C GLU A 83 8.20 -1.96 -8.70
N PHE A 84 7.77 -0.77 -9.18
CA PHE A 84 6.50 -0.60 -9.90
C PHE A 84 6.45 -1.34 -11.25
N LYS A 85 7.60 -1.77 -11.79
CA LYS A 85 7.71 -2.60 -13.00
C LYS A 85 7.85 -4.10 -12.68
N SER A 86 7.90 -4.48 -11.41
CA SER A 86 8.14 -5.88 -11.01
C SER A 86 7.04 -6.81 -11.50
N GLU A 87 7.42 -7.99 -12.01
CA GLU A 87 6.50 -9.07 -12.36
C GLU A 87 5.75 -9.60 -11.13
N TYR A 88 6.43 -9.66 -9.99
CA TYR A 88 5.85 -10.05 -8.71
C TYR A 88 5.73 -8.83 -7.80
N THR A 89 4.50 -8.51 -7.40
CA THR A 89 4.23 -7.35 -6.54
C THR A 89 4.20 -7.78 -5.07
N GLN A 90 4.94 -7.08 -4.22
CA GLN A 90 4.95 -7.28 -2.76
C GLN A 90 3.77 -6.54 -2.10
N THR A 91 3.50 -6.75 -0.81
CA THR A 91 2.53 -5.88 -0.09
C THR A 91 2.99 -4.41 -0.16
N PRO A 92 2.08 -3.41 -0.13
CA PRO A 92 2.48 -2.01 -0.28
C PRO A 92 3.44 -1.54 0.82
N ASP A 93 3.32 -2.09 2.04
CA ASP A 93 4.23 -1.78 3.15
C ASP A 93 5.64 -2.32 2.93
N ILE A 94 5.76 -3.57 2.46
CA ILE A 94 7.08 -4.15 2.16
C ILE A 94 7.66 -3.46 0.93
N ALA A 95 6.89 -3.28 -0.14
CA ALA A 95 7.32 -2.55 -1.33
C ALA A 95 7.84 -1.15 -0.98
N TYR A 96 7.11 -0.40 -0.13
CA TYR A 96 7.56 0.88 0.38
C TYR A 96 8.83 0.75 1.25
N ALA A 97 8.88 -0.19 2.20
CA ALA A 97 10.02 -0.35 3.10
C ALA A 97 11.31 -0.80 2.38
N THR A 98 11.18 -1.61 1.32
CA THR A 98 12.29 -2.12 0.50
C THR A 98 12.52 -1.32 -0.78
N ARG A 99 11.78 -0.23 -1.03
CA ARG A 99 12.11 0.72 -2.11
C ARG A 99 13.57 1.12 -1.93
N GLY A 100 14.38 0.86 -2.94
CA GLY A 100 15.84 0.76 -2.76
C GLY A 100 16.47 2.04 -2.18
N ASP A 101 17.71 1.94 -1.69
CA ASP A 101 18.42 3.05 -1.03
C ASP A 101 18.73 4.28 -1.91
N ASN A 102 18.08 4.39 -3.06
CA ASN A 102 17.84 5.61 -3.85
C ASN A 102 17.14 6.75 -3.08
N ARG A 103 17.08 6.71 -1.74
CA ARG A 103 16.61 7.78 -0.83
C ARG A 103 17.28 9.14 -1.08
N GLN A 104 18.42 9.15 -1.77
CA GLN A 104 19.20 10.34 -2.15
C GLN A 104 19.42 10.48 -3.68
N ALA A 105 18.93 9.56 -4.52
CA ALA A 105 19.39 9.44 -5.91
C ALA A 105 18.78 10.46 -6.90
N SER A 106 17.88 11.33 -6.44
CA SER A 106 17.42 12.49 -7.20
C SER A 106 17.82 13.79 -6.50
N GLY A 107 18.64 14.60 -7.18
CA GLY A 107 18.68 16.05 -6.95
C GLY A 107 17.42 16.78 -7.44
N ASP A 108 16.43 16.02 -7.92
CA ASP A 108 15.07 16.46 -8.25
C ASP A 108 14.11 16.13 -7.09
N ASP A 109 13.07 16.95 -6.91
CA ASP A 109 12.11 16.94 -5.78
C ASP A 109 11.28 15.66 -5.53
N TYR A 110 11.42 14.59 -6.33
CA TYR A 110 10.50 13.45 -6.32
C TYR A 110 10.84 12.34 -5.30
N SER A 111 10.85 12.72 -4.01
CA SER A 111 11.13 11.82 -2.89
C SER A 111 9.88 11.38 -2.14
N PHE A 112 9.72 10.06 -1.97
CA PHE A 112 8.70 9.48 -1.09
C PHE A 112 9.19 9.33 0.36
N GLY A 113 10.08 10.21 0.84
CA GLY A 113 10.70 10.11 2.18
C GLY A 113 9.90 10.69 3.35
N SER A 114 8.93 11.58 3.08
CA SER A 114 8.07 12.21 4.10
C SER A 114 6.75 11.44 4.29
N GLU A 115 5.95 11.78 5.30
CA GLU A 115 4.61 11.18 5.48
C GLU A 115 3.70 11.43 4.26
N ALA A 116 3.72 12.65 3.71
CA ALA A 116 3.02 12.98 2.47
C ALA A 116 3.62 12.25 1.26
N GLY A 117 4.93 12.04 1.24
CA GLY A 117 5.60 11.21 0.23
C GLY A 117 5.18 9.74 0.30
N GLN A 118 5.02 9.17 1.50
CA GLN A 118 4.47 7.83 1.68
C GLN A 118 3.02 7.77 1.18
N ASP A 119 2.20 8.77 1.46
CA ASP A 119 0.84 8.82 0.92
C ASP A 119 0.83 8.80 -0.62
N SER A 120 1.68 9.62 -1.26
CA SER A 120 1.84 9.62 -2.72
C SER A 120 2.37 8.30 -3.27
N TYR A 121 3.28 7.61 -2.55
CA TYR A 121 3.76 6.29 -2.94
C TYR A 121 2.60 5.29 -3.06
N TYR A 122 1.71 5.22 -2.07
CA TYR A 122 0.61 4.23 -2.08
C TYR A 122 -0.43 4.54 -3.16
N ILE A 123 -0.64 5.82 -3.47
CA ILE A 123 -1.49 6.26 -4.60
C ILE A 123 -0.88 5.79 -5.94
N VAL A 124 0.41 6.05 -6.16
CA VAL A 124 1.09 5.71 -7.42
C VAL A 124 1.31 4.20 -7.57
N TYR A 125 1.58 3.51 -6.46
CA TYR A 125 1.57 2.06 -6.35
C TYR A 125 0.23 1.47 -6.83
N ALA A 126 -0.88 2.00 -6.31
CA ALA A 126 -2.22 1.57 -6.71
C ALA A 126 -2.48 1.84 -8.20
N TYR A 127 -2.03 2.99 -8.71
CA TYR A 127 -2.15 3.29 -10.13
C TYR A 127 -1.43 2.28 -11.03
N PHE A 128 -0.14 2.01 -10.78
CA PHE A 128 0.64 1.09 -11.61
C PHE A 128 0.14 -0.36 -11.49
N LEU A 129 -0.25 -0.78 -10.29
CA LEU A 129 -0.81 -2.11 -10.09
C LEU A 129 -2.19 -2.26 -10.77
N LYS A 130 -3.01 -1.20 -10.78
CA LYS A 130 -4.25 -1.15 -11.58
C LYS A 130 -3.98 -1.26 -13.08
N GLN A 131 -2.94 -0.61 -13.62
CA GLN A 131 -2.58 -0.77 -15.03
C GLN A 131 -2.16 -2.21 -15.36
N LYS A 132 -1.48 -2.88 -14.43
CA LYS A 132 -1.00 -4.27 -14.58
C LYS A 132 -2.13 -5.30 -14.55
N ILE A 133 -3.08 -5.18 -13.61
CA ILE A 133 -4.20 -6.15 -13.48
C ILE A 133 -5.43 -5.79 -14.31
N GLY A 134 -5.56 -4.52 -14.69
CA GLY A 134 -6.63 -3.99 -15.53
C GLY A 134 -7.93 -3.64 -14.79
N TYR A 135 -8.93 -3.33 -15.62
CA TYR A 135 -10.16 -2.64 -15.22
C TYR A 135 -11.34 -3.56 -14.89
N LYS A 136 -11.21 -4.88 -15.10
CA LYS A 136 -12.31 -5.87 -14.91
C LYS A 136 -12.87 -5.89 -13.47
N ASP A 137 -12.06 -5.47 -12.51
CA ASP A 137 -12.35 -5.59 -11.08
C ASP A 137 -12.71 -4.26 -10.40
N ASP A 138 -13.08 -3.22 -11.16
CA ASP A 138 -13.43 -1.89 -10.63
C ASP A 138 -14.52 -1.91 -9.54
N ILE A 139 -15.55 -2.76 -9.66
CA ILE A 139 -16.57 -2.92 -8.62
C ILE A 139 -15.98 -3.50 -7.33
N ARG A 140 -15.04 -4.46 -7.42
CA ARG A 140 -14.37 -5.06 -6.25
C ARG A 140 -13.44 -4.04 -5.59
N ARG A 141 -12.73 -3.26 -6.41
CA ARG A 141 -11.86 -2.16 -6.01
C ARG A 141 -12.59 -1.10 -5.19
N GLU A 142 -13.72 -0.60 -5.71
CA GLU A 142 -14.55 0.33 -4.96
C GLU A 142 -15.12 -0.27 -3.67
N THR A 143 -15.52 -1.54 -3.70
CA THR A 143 -16.06 -2.24 -2.52
C THR A 143 -15.00 -2.38 -1.42
N LEU A 144 -13.77 -2.79 -1.76
CA LEU A 144 -12.64 -2.86 -0.82
C LEU A 144 -12.29 -1.49 -0.24
N VAL A 145 -12.20 -0.45 -1.07
CA VAL A 145 -11.88 0.90 -0.57
C VAL A 145 -12.97 1.40 0.38
N LYS A 146 -14.25 1.10 0.13
CA LYS A 146 -15.35 1.41 1.05
C LYS A 146 -15.21 0.62 2.37
N ILE A 147 -14.95 -0.70 2.31
CA ILE A 147 -14.69 -1.55 3.49
C ILE A 147 -13.56 -0.98 4.35
N TYR A 148 -12.41 -0.66 3.74
CA TYR A 148 -11.26 -0.15 4.49
C TYR A 148 -11.49 1.27 5.02
N ARG A 149 -12.18 2.13 4.26
CA ARG A 149 -12.55 3.49 4.72
C ARG A 149 -13.56 3.45 5.88
N ASP A 150 -14.51 2.51 5.89
CA ASP A 150 -15.44 2.28 7.01
C ASP A 150 -14.70 1.83 8.27
N ILE A 151 -13.78 0.87 8.15
CA ILE A 151 -12.94 0.41 9.28
C ILE A 151 -12.09 1.58 9.82
N ASN A 152 -11.39 2.31 8.93
CA ASN A 152 -10.61 3.50 9.30
C ASN A 152 -11.48 4.56 9.99
N HIS A 153 -12.71 4.78 9.53
CA HIS A 153 -13.65 5.74 10.15
C HIS A 153 -14.08 5.31 11.55
N ILE A 154 -14.36 4.01 11.78
CA ILE A 154 -14.69 3.48 13.11
C ILE A 154 -13.55 3.77 14.09
N TYR A 155 -12.33 3.34 13.78
CA TYR A 155 -11.18 3.53 14.68
C TYR A 155 -10.79 5.00 14.85
N MET A 156 -10.88 5.81 13.78
CA MET A 156 -10.66 7.26 13.86
C MET A 156 -11.60 7.91 14.85
N SER A 157 -12.88 7.56 14.80
CA SER A 157 -13.92 8.21 15.61
C SER A 157 -13.89 7.76 17.07
N LEU A 158 -13.47 6.51 17.34
CA LEU A 158 -13.25 6.01 18.70
C LEU A 158 -11.99 6.61 19.36
N ARG A 159 -10.90 6.79 18.60
CA ARG A 159 -9.62 7.35 19.10
C ARG A 159 -9.55 8.89 19.08
N GLY A 160 -10.64 9.58 18.73
CA GLY A 160 -10.69 11.05 18.72
C GLY A 160 -9.97 11.73 17.53
N GLY A 161 -9.69 10.98 16.46
CA GLY A 161 -8.99 11.46 15.27
C GLY A 161 -7.46 11.30 15.33
N GLY A 162 -6.74 12.10 14.54
CA GLY A 162 -5.28 12.06 14.41
C GLY A 162 -4.82 11.96 12.95
N THR A 163 -3.60 12.43 12.67
CA THR A 163 -3.05 12.49 11.31
C THR A 163 -2.95 11.11 10.65
N TYR A 164 -2.63 10.06 11.45
CA TYR A 164 -2.58 8.67 11.02
C TYR A 164 -3.79 8.25 10.17
N PHE A 165 -5.02 8.55 10.61
CA PHE A 165 -6.25 8.18 9.90
C PHE A 165 -6.42 8.95 8.58
N GLY A 166 -5.90 10.17 8.50
CA GLY A 166 -5.87 10.98 7.27
C GLY A 166 -4.84 10.47 6.25
N HIS A 167 -3.68 10.02 6.72
CA HIS A 167 -2.70 9.32 5.89
C HIS A 167 -3.25 7.97 5.40
N MET A 168 -3.86 7.20 6.32
CA MET A 168 -4.47 5.91 6.02
C MET A 168 -5.56 6.00 4.94
N TYR A 169 -6.38 7.06 4.95
CA TYR A 169 -7.40 7.30 3.92
C TYR A 169 -6.85 7.26 2.47
N LYS A 170 -5.62 7.74 2.27
CA LYS A 170 -4.92 7.70 0.97
C LYS A 170 -4.24 6.35 0.75
N ARG A 171 -3.56 5.82 1.79
CA ARG A 171 -2.82 4.54 1.73
C ARG A 171 -3.72 3.33 1.47
N ILE A 172 -4.99 3.41 1.87
CA ILE A 172 -6.06 2.47 1.54
C ILE A 172 -6.13 2.12 0.05
N LEU A 173 -5.82 3.05 -0.86
CA LEU A 173 -5.81 2.77 -2.30
C LEU A 173 -4.75 1.71 -2.66
N GLY A 174 -3.56 1.78 -2.05
CA GLY A 174 -2.48 0.81 -2.27
C GLY A 174 -2.80 -0.57 -1.69
N TYR A 175 -3.38 -0.62 -0.49
CA TYR A 175 -3.85 -1.88 0.10
C TYR A 175 -4.94 -2.52 -0.76
N ALA A 176 -5.98 -1.77 -1.14
CA ALA A 176 -7.11 -2.30 -1.90
C ALA A 176 -6.67 -2.84 -3.27
N GLU A 177 -5.72 -2.17 -3.93
CA GLU A 177 -5.19 -2.65 -5.21
C GLU A 177 -4.37 -3.94 -5.05
N TYR A 178 -3.54 -4.03 -4.00
CA TYR A 178 -2.78 -5.23 -3.71
C TYR A 178 -3.68 -6.44 -3.40
N SER A 179 -4.74 -6.24 -2.63
CA SER A 179 -5.75 -7.26 -2.36
C SER A 179 -6.37 -7.85 -3.64
N ILE A 180 -6.60 -7.02 -4.67
CA ILE A 180 -7.14 -7.48 -5.97
C ILE A 180 -6.07 -8.21 -6.77
N TYR A 181 -4.82 -7.72 -6.76
CA TYR A 181 -3.70 -8.42 -7.41
C TYR A 181 -3.50 -9.83 -6.82
N ALA A 182 -3.48 -9.95 -5.49
CA ALA A 182 -3.40 -11.24 -4.80
C ALA A 182 -4.59 -12.15 -5.15
N TYR A 183 -5.83 -11.64 -5.11
CA TYR A 183 -7.02 -12.37 -5.51
C TYR A 183 -6.97 -12.88 -6.95
N ASN A 184 -6.51 -12.05 -7.90
CA ASN A 184 -6.39 -12.45 -9.29
C ASN A 184 -5.27 -13.49 -9.50
N TYR A 185 -4.16 -13.38 -8.77
CA TYR A 185 -3.10 -14.38 -8.76
C TYR A 185 -3.60 -15.74 -8.22
N GLU A 186 -4.28 -15.78 -7.07
CA GLU A 186 -4.89 -16.99 -6.52
C GLU A 186 -5.94 -17.59 -7.48
N LYS A 187 -6.71 -16.73 -8.17
CA LYS A 187 -7.72 -17.14 -9.16
C LYS A 187 -7.12 -17.82 -10.38
N GLU A 188 -6.01 -17.28 -10.89
CA GLU A 188 -5.31 -17.83 -12.05
C GLU A 188 -4.63 -19.17 -11.71
N ASN A 189 -4.09 -19.30 -10.49
CA ASN A 189 -3.50 -20.54 -9.98
C ASN A 189 -4.54 -21.58 -9.47
N LYS A 190 -5.82 -21.19 -9.35
CA LYS A 190 -6.96 -21.99 -8.84
C LYS A 190 -6.92 -22.27 -7.33
N ASP A 191 -6.22 -21.44 -6.57
CA ASP A 191 -6.08 -21.53 -5.11
C ASP A 191 -7.15 -20.74 -4.34
N LEU A 192 -8.07 -20.05 -5.03
CA LEU A 192 -9.18 -19.33 -4.41
C LEU A 192 -10.02 -20.23 -3.49
N LYS A 193 -10.04 -19.88 -2.21
CA LYS A 193 -10.93 -20.48 -1.21
C LYS A 193 -12.35 -20.01 -1.46
N THR A 194 -13.30 -20.93 -1.32
CA THR A 194 -14.73 -20.60 -1.36
C THR A 194 -15.46 -21.38 -0.27
N TYR A 195 -16.06 -20.68 0.68
CA TYR A 195 -16.86 -21.27 1.75
C TYR A 195 -17.94 -20.31 2.25
N LYS A 196 -18.95 -20.85 2.93
CA LYS A 196 -20.04 -20.07 3.51
C LYS A 196 -19.56 -19.31 4.74
N ILE A 197 -19.52 -17.98 4.65
CA ILE A 197 -19.02 -17.09 5.71
C ILE A 197 -20.07 -16.61 6.73
N SER A 198 -21.33 -17.03 6.63
CA SER A 198 -22.43 -16.40 7.37
C SER A 198 -22.22 -16.36 8.89
N ALA A 199 -21.55 -17.37 9.47
CA ALA A 199 -21.26 -17.43 10.90
C ALA A 199 -20.07 -16.52 11.27
N GLN A 200 -18.98 -16.58 10.52
CA GLN A 200 -17.76 -15.81 10.72
C GLN A 200 -18.04 -14.31 10.56
N LYS A 201 -18.79 -13.94 9.51
CA LYS A 201 -19.27 -12.57 9.28
C LYS A 201 -20.14 -12.07 10.43
N LYS A 202 -21.07 -12.89 10.92
CA LYS A 202 -21.92 -12.54 12.07
C LYS A 202 -21.05 -12.21 13.29
N LEU A 203 -20.13 -13.10 13.66
CA LEU A 203 -19.23 -12.91 14.80
C LEU A 203 -18.34 -11.66 14.65
N TYR A 204 -17.80 -11.40 13.45
CA TYR A 204 -17.00 -10.21 13.17
C TYR A 204 -17.79 -8.91 13.38
N ILE A 205 -19.03 -8.86 12.88
CA ILE A 205 -19.91 -7.69 13.00
C ILE A 205 -20.41 -7.50 14.45
N GLU A 206 -20.68 -8.59 15.18
CA GLU A 206 -21.03 -8.53 16.61
C GLU A 206 -19.84 -8.04 17.45
N LEU A 207 -18.62 -8.51 17.16
CA LEU A 207 -17.40 -8.07 17.84
C LEU A 207 -17.12 -6.58 17.62
N LEU A 208 -17.27 -6.07 16.39
CA LEU A 208 -17.12 -4.64 16.10
C LEU A 208 -18.13 -3.78 16.88
N LYS A 209 -19.40 -4.21 16.96
CA LYS A 209 -20.43 -3.49 17.73
C LYS A 209 -20.14 -3.52 19.23
N GLN A 210 -19.64 -4.64 19.75
CA GLN A 210 -19.24 -4.76 21.15
C GLN A 210 -18.06 -3.83 21.46
N TYR A 211 -17.00 -3.85 20.64
CA TYR A 211 -15.85 -2.95 20.78
C TYR A 211 -16.24 -1.46 20.78
N ILE A 212 -17.12 -1.04 19.85
CA ILE A 212 -17.67 0.33 19.84
C ILE A 212 -18.39 0.68 21.15
N VAL A 213 -19.19 -0.25 21.69
CA VAL A 213 -19.90 -0.03 22.97
C VAL A 213 -18.91 0.12 24.12
N ASP A 214 -17.89 -0.73 24.19
CA ASP A 214 -16.92 -0.75 25.28
C ASP A 214 -16.05 0.52 25.28
N GLU A 215 -15.50 0.91 24.13
CA GLU A 215 -14.68 2.13 23.98
C GLU A 215 -15.49 3.38 24.33
N ILE A 216 -16.69 3.56 23.75
CA ILE A 216 -17.54 4.73 24.02
C ILE A 216 -18.00 4.78 25.47
N THR A 217 -18.35 3.63 26.07
CA THR A 217 -18.84 3.60 27.45
C THR A 217 -17.74 4.01 28.42
N ASN A 218 -16.52 3.52 28.24
CA ASN A 218 -15.40 3.76 29.14
C ASN A 218 -14.64 5.09 28.88
N ASN A 219 -14.74 5.69 27.70
CA ASN A 219 -14.11 6.98 27.42
C ASN A 219 -14.72 8.11 28.30
N ILE A 220 -13.96 8.69 29.23
CA ILE A 220 -14.43 9.72 30.17
C ILE A 220 -14.45 11.14 29.57
N GLU A 221 -13.82 11.36 28.43
CA GLU A 221 -13.68 12.68 27.79
C GLU A 221 -14.90 13.06 26.93
N ILE A 222 -15.68 12.06 26.52
CA ILE A 222 -16.90 12.23 25.73
C ILE A 222 -18.11 12.39 26.66
N ASP A 223 -18.91 13.44 26.47
CA ASP A 223 -20.14 13.66 27.23
C ASP A 223 -21.25 12.62 26.90
N ARG A 224 -22.26 12.53 27.76
CA ARG A 224 -23.33 11.52 27.64
C ARG A 224 -24.07 11.58 26.29
N ASP A 225 -24.37 12.77 25.79
CA ASP A 225 -25.21 12.94 24.60
C ASP A 225 -24.40 12.71 23.33
N ARG A 226 -23.12 13.11 23.31
CA ARG A 226 -22.18 12.71 22.26
C ARG A 226 -21.92 11.21 22.26
N LYS A 227 -21.81 10.53 23.41
CA LYS A 227 -21.70 9.05 23.48
C LYS A 227 -22.88 8.35 22.79
N ILE A 228 -24.10 8.81 23.05
CA ILE A 228 -25.32 8.25 22.42
C ILE A 228 -25.27 8.45 20.90
N THR A 229 -24.92 9.66 20.46
CA THR A 229 -24.88 10.04 19.05
C THR A 229 -23.79 9.31 18.29
N LEU A 230 -22.56 9.30 18.80
CA LEU A 230 -21.40 8.61 18.23
C LEU A 230 -21.64 7.09 18.12
N LYS A 231 -22.25 6.47 19.12
CA LYS A 231 -22.59 5.04 19.05
C LYS A 231 -23.56 4.75 17.90
N LYS A 232 -24.54 5.63 17.67
CA LYS A 232 -25.46 5.50 16.54
C LYS A 232 -24.74 5.66 15.20
N GLU A 233 -23.94 6.70 15.04
CA GLU A 233 -23.12 6.96 13.84
C GLU A 233 -22.30 5.71 13.47
N LEU A 234 -21.52 5.18 14.42
CA LEU A 234 -20.66 4.02 14.20
C LEU A 234 -21.43 2.71 14.01
N PHE A 235 -22.61 2.54 14.62
CA PHE A 235 -23.46 1.38 14.35
C PHE A 235 -23.99 1.39 12.93
N GLU A 236 -24.27 2.55 12.33
CA GLU A 236 -24.65 2.64 10.92
C GLU A 236 -23.44 2.38 9.99
N THR A 237 -22.23 2.85 10.33
CA THR A 237 -21.01 2.44 9.61
C THR A 237 -20.82 0.92 9.63
N VAL A 238 -21.00 0.27 10.78
CA VAL A 238 -20.93 -1.20 10.86
C VAL A 238 -22.06 -1.88 10.09
N ASN A 239 -23.27 -1.28 10.02
CA ASN A 239 -24.37 -1.80 9.19
C ASN A 239 -24.04 -1.71 7.69
N HIS A 240 -23.40 -0.62 7.25
CA HIS A 240 -22.94 -0.43 5.87
C HIS A 240 -21.81 -1.43 5.52
N LEU A 241 -20.77 -1.53 6.36
CA LEU A 241 -19.69 -2.51 6.26
C LEU A 241 -20.23 -3.96 6.18
N ASN A 242 -21.21 -4.30 7.01
CA ASN A 242 -21.92 -5.57 6.96
C ASN A 242 -22.66 -5.80 5.62
N GLY A 243 -23.13 -4.75 4.95
CA GLY A 243 -23.67 -4.84 3.60
C GLY A 243 -22.62 -5.17 2.53
N LEU A 244 -21.43 -4.58 2.65
CA LEU A 244 -20.32 -4.72 1.69
C LEU A 244 -19.64 -6.10 1.73
N ILE A 245 -19.55 -6.73 2.90
CA ILE A 245 -18.89 -8.03 3.06
C ILE A 245 -19.78 -9.16 2.49
N THR A 246 -19.77 -9.39 1.18
CA THR A 246 -20.65 -10.38 0.51
C THR A 246 -20.11 -11.80 0.50
N ASP A 247 -18.79 -11.96 0.57
CA ASP A 247 -18.09 -13.23 0.36
C ASP A 247 -16.81 -13.33 1.21
N GLU A 248 -16.16 -14.50 1.10
CA GLU A 248 -14.94 -14.88 1.82
C GLU A 248 -13.79 -13.91 1.60
N PHE A 249 -13.60 -13.45 0.37
CA PHE A 249 -12.56 -12.50 0.04
C PHE A 249 -12.76 -11.18 0.80
N TYR A 250 -13.94 -10.56 0.73
CA TYR A 250 -14.19 -9.31 1.46
C TYR A 250 -14.13 -9.48 2.98
N LEU A 251 -14.51 -10.64 3.53
CA LEU A 251 -14.42 -10.88 4.98
C LEU A 251 -12.96 -10.98 5.43
N ASN A 252 -12.16 -11.79 4.74
CA ASN A 252 -10.74 -11.96 5.04
C ASN A 252 -10.02 -10.61 4.95
N GLN A 253 -10.27 -9.86 3.87
CA GLN A 253 -9.64 -8.55 3.66
C GLN A 253 -10.07 -7.50 4.69
N ALA A 254 -11.33 -7.49 5.13
CA ALA A 254 -11.77 -6.64 6.25
C ALA A 254 -11.03 -6.97 7.55
N GLN A 255 -10.92 -8.26 7.89
CA GLN A 255 -10.24 -8.75 9.09
C GLN A 255 -8.73 -8.47 9.07
N GLU A 256 -8.09 -8.71 7.92
CA GLU A 256 -6.66 -8.50 7.70
C GLU A 256 -6.29 -7.01 7.78
N PHE A 257 -7.03 -6.15 7.06
CA PHE A 257 -6.83 -4.70 7.12
C PHE A 257 -7.03 -4.16 8.54
N GLN A 258 -8.04 -4.64 9.26
CA GLN A 258 -8.24 -4.26 10.66
C GLN A 258 -7.05 -4.68 11.53
N HIS A 259 -6.64 -5.96 11.46
CA HIS A 259 -5.61 -6.53 12.33
C HIS A 259 -4.24 -5.85 12.20
N TYR A 260 -3.83 -5.50 10.99
CA TYR A 260 -2.51 -4.90 10.76
C TYR A 260 -2.46 -3.37 10.99
N ASN A 261 -3.61 -2.68 11.09
CA ASN A 261 -3.65 -1.21 11.15
C ASN A 261 -4.21 -0.63 12.45
N TYR A 262 -4.85 -1.41 13.35
CA TYR A 262 -5.49 -0.87 14.57
C TYR A 262 -5.33 -1.71 15.84
#